data_AF-A0A7V9F0Q9-F1
#
_entry.id   AF-A0A7V9F0Q9-F1
#
_cell.length_a   1.000
_cell.length_b   1.000
_cell.length_c   1.000
_cell.angle_alpha   90.00
_cell.angle_beta   90.00
_cell.angle_gamma   90.00
#
_symmetry.space_group_name_H-M   'P 1'
#
loop_
_entity.id
_entity.type
_entity.pdbx_description
1 polymer ?
#
loop_
_entity_poly.entity_id
_entity_poly.type
_entity_poly.pdbx_seq_one_letter_code
_entity_poly.pdbx_strand_id
1 'polypeptide(L)'
;MDGNEQQAPHHVKHVQLPSGKIIEVIHFGDVVEQGGELHLCRGCGSELVQPTYWSEAGRSSWEVTLRCPECEEIRAGTFAQEAVDAFDEQLDLGTDALAHDLARLTHANMAEEARRFVAALAVDAILPEDF
;
A
#
# COMPACT_ATOMS: atom_id res chain seq x y z
N MET A 1 21.06 11.78 -33.60
CA MET A 1 21.47 11.26 -32.29
C MET A 1 20.47 10.17 -31.97
N ASP A 2 20.85 8.97 -32.37
CA ASP A 2 20.04 7.77 -32.36
C ASP A 2 19.93 7.16 -30.97
N GLY A 3 18.72 6.67 -30.67
CA GLY A 3 18.47 5.38 -30.01
C GLY A 3 18.82 5.22 -28.53
N ASN A 4 17.78 5.12 -27.68
CA ASN A 4 17.66 3.99 -26.75
C ASN A 4 16.21 3.87 -26.24
N GLU A 5 15.33 3.24 -27.02
CA GLU A 5 14.08 2.67 -26.48
C GLU A 5 14.42 1.27 -25.98
N GLN A 6 14.66 1.12 -24.67
CA GLN A 6 14.69 -0.19 -24.01
C GLN A 6 13.32 -0.85 -24.14
N GLN A 7 13.13 -1.61 -25.21
CA GLN A 7 11.94 -2.39 -25.46
C GLN A 7 11.95 -3.61 -24.53
N ALA A 8 11.05 -3.62 -23.56
CA ALA A 8 10.85 -4.76 -22.67
C ALA A 8 10.56 -6.04 -23.50
N PRO A 9 11.08 -7.21 -23.09
CA PRO A 9 10.86 -8.45 -23.82
C PRO A 9 9.37 -8.83 -23.76
N HIS A 10 8.69 -8.73 -24.90
CA HIS A 10 7.32 -9.18 -25.08
C HIS A 10 7.36 -10.51 -25.82
N HIS A 11 6.75 -11.57 -25.26
CA HIS A 11 6.57 -12.82 -25.99
C HIS A 11 5.15 -12.88 -26.57
N VAL A 12 5.07 -12.94 -27.90
CA VAL A 12 3.81 -13.09 -28.61
C VAL A 12 3.53 -14.56 -28.85
N LYS A 13 2.41 -15.06 -28.32
CA LYS A 13 1.89 -16.40 -28.64
C LYS A 13 0.61 -16.28 -29.45
N HIS A 14 0.55 -16.92 -30.61
CA HIS A 14 -0.67 -17.07 -31.39
C HIS A 14 -1.46 -18.25 -30.83
N VAL A 15 -2.64 -17.97 -30.28
CA VAL A 15 -3.56 -19.01 -29.77
C VAL A 15 -4.74 -19.11 -30.71
N GLN A 16 -5.00 -20.33 -31.21
CA GLN A 16 -6.18 -20.62 -32.00
C GLN A 16 -7.31 -21.08 -31.09
N LEU A 17 -8.40 -20.33 -31.06
CA LEU A 17 -9.59 -20.66 -30.27
C LEU A 17 -10.40 -21.78 -30.96
N PRO A 18 -11.27 -22.51 -30.22
CA PRO A 18 -12.18 -23.50 -30.80
C PRO A 18 -13.10 -22.94 -31.89
N SER A 19 -13.27 -21.62 -31.95
CA SER A 19 -14.03 -20.89 -32.97
C SER A 19 -13.26 -20.65 -34.28
N GLY A 20 -12.00 -21.08 -34.37
CA GLY A 20 -11.11 -20.84 -35.51
C GLY A 20 -10.46 -19.45 -35.54
N LYS A 21 -10.83 -18.55 -34.62
CA LYS A 21 -10.18 -17.23 -34.48
C LYS A 21 -8.78 -17.38 -33.89
N ILE A 22 -7.82 -16.64 -34.44
CA ILE A 22 -6.47 -16.52 -33.92
C ILE A 22 -6.41 -15.23 -33.10
N ILE A 23 -6.01 -15.34 -31.84
CA ILE A 23 -5.72 -14.18 -30.98
C ILE A 23 -4.22 -14.08 -30.74
N GLU A 24 -3.70 -12.85 -30.78
CA GLU A 24 -2.35 -12.53 -30.35
C GLU A 24 -2.37 -12.29 -28.84
N VAL A 25 -1.79 -13.23 -28.08
CA VAL A 25 -1.60 -13.04 -26.65
C VAL A 25 -0.20 -12.45 -26.45
N ILE A 26 -0.17 -11.15 -26.23
CA ILE A 26 1.03 -10.43 -25.83
C ILE A 26 1.22 -10.69 -24.35
N HIS A 27 2.27 -11.44 -24.02
CA HIS A 27 2.71 -11.53 -22.64
C HIS A 27 3.83 -10.50 -22.50
N PHE A 28 3.56 -9.48 -21.69
CA PHE A 28 4.60 -8.60 -21.21
C PHE A 28 5.46 -9.46 -20.27
N GLY A 29 6.72 -9.69 -20.62
CA GLY A 29 7.61 -10.43 -19.73
C GLY A 29 7.66 -9.71 -18.39
N ASP A 30 7.48 -10.45 -17.29
CA ASP A 30 7.57 -9.90 -15.95
C ASP A 30 8.96 -9.28 -15.78
N VAL A 31 9.02 -7.96 -15.82
CA VAL A 31 10.23 -7.24 -15.45
C VAL A 31 10.35 -7.47 -13.96
N VAL A 32 11.21 -8.40 -13.55
CA VAL A 32 11.57 -8.55 -12.14
C VAL A 32 12.30 -7.27 -11.76
N GLU A 33 11.60 -6.36 -11.08
CA GLU A 33 12.25 -5.18 -10.53
C GLU A 33 13.13 -5.65 -9.38
N GLN A 34 14.42 -5.79 -9.68
CA GLN A 34 15.45 -6.16 -8.73
C GLN A 34 15.72 -4.96 -7.82
N GLY A 35 15.16 -4.99 -6.60
CA GLY A 35 15.49 -4.05 -5.53
C GLY A 35 14.99 -2.63 -5.78
N GLY A 36 13.85 -2.30 -5.18
CA GLY A 36 13.38 -0.93 -5.02
C GLY A 36 12.86 -0.71 -3.62
N GLU A 37 12.86 0.53 -3.15
CA GLU A 37 12.18 0.92 -1.92
C GLU A 37 10.66 0.84 -2.17
N LEU A 38 10.06 -0.34 -1.93
CA LEU A 38 8.65 -0.59 -2.21
C LEU A 38 7.71 0.34 -1.43
N HIS A 39 8.15 0.79 -0.26
CA HIS A 39 7.43 1.71 0.62
C HIS A 39 7.36 3.14 0.07
N LEU A 40 8.17 3.50 -0.94
CA LEU A 40 8.13 4.82 -1.54
C LEU A 40 7.27 4.89 -2.82
N CYS A 41 6.40 5.89 -2.85
CA CYS A 41 5.61 6.22 -4.03
C CYS A 41 6.48 6.90 -5.09
N ARG A 42 6.36 6.47 -6.36
CA ARG A 42 7.13 7.06 -7.48
C ARG A 42 6.54 8.39 -7.96
N GLY A 43 5.26 8.63 -7.71
CA GLY A 43 4.56 9.88 -8.03
C GLY A 43 4.82 11.00 -7.04
N CYS A 44 4.53 10.79 -5.75
CA CYS A 44 4.63 11.84 -4.72
C CYS A 44 5.76 11.65 -3.69
N GLY A 45 6.48 10.53 -3.71
CA GLY A 45 7.54 10.24 -2.74
C GLY A 45 7.06 9.84 -1.34
N SER A 46 5.76 9.70 -1.13
CA SER A 46 5.20 9.27 0.16
C SER A 46 5.67 7.87 0.57
N GLU A 47 5.89 7.69 1.88
CA GLU A 47 6.22 6.41 2.52
C GLU A 47 4.97 5.56 2.83
N LEU A 48 3.77 6.07 2.56
CA LEU A 48 2.50 5.43 2.91
C LEU A 48 2.01 4.43 1.86
N VAL A 49 2.87 3.94 0.96
CA VAL A 49 2.47 2.97 -0.07
C VAL A 49 1.96 1.68 0.58
N GLN A 50 0.78 1.22 0.15
CA GLN A 50 0.13 0.02 0.69
C GLN A 50 -0.01 -1.07 -0.36
N PRO A 51 0.20 -2.35 -0.01
CA PRO A 51 -0.14 -3.46 -0.89
C PRO A 51 -1.65 -3.62 -0.98
N THR A 52 -2.17 -3.77 -2.19
CA THR A 52 -3.57 -4.13 -2.46
C THR A 52 -3.71 -5.58 -2.93
N TYR A 53 -2.60 -6.19 -3.38
CA TYR A 53 -2.54 -7.58 -3.80
C TYR A 53 -1.11 -8.10 -3.67
N TRP A 54 -0.98 -9.38 -3.35
CA TRP A 54 0.27 -10.12 -3.30
C TRP A 54 0.02 -11.60 -3.56
N SER A 55 0.89 -12.23 -4.35
CA SER A 55 0.87 -13.67 -4.61
C SER A 55 2.28 -14.20 -4.90
N GLU A 56 2.50 -15.49 -4.62
CA GLU A 56 3.75 -16.15 -4.99
C GLU A 56 3.83 -16.29 -6.52
N ALA A 57 4.87 -15.70 -7.13
CA ALA A 57 5.11 -15.76 -8.57
C ALA A 57 6.23 -16.75 -8.97
N GLY A 58 6.95 -17.29 -7.99
CA GLY A 58 8.06 -18.22 -8.19
C GLY A 58 8.65 -18.71 -6.87
N ARG A 59 9.82 -19.36 -6.90
CA ARG A 59 10.44 -19.92 -5.68
C ARG A 59 10.89 -18.85 -4.66
N SER A 60 11.19 -17.64 -5.13
CA SER A 60 11.74 -16.54 -4.32
C SER A 60 11.30 -15.19 -4.89
N SER A 61 10.11 -15.14 -5.47
CA SER A 61 9.58 -13.96 -6.13
C SER A 61 8.08 -13.85 -5.92
N TRP A 62 7.61 -12.62 -5.77
CA TRP A 62 6.22 -12.27 -5.48
C TRP A 62 5.70 -11.30 -6.52
N GLU A 63 4.50 -11.54 -7.01
CA GLU A 63 3.72 -10.53 -7.71
C GLU A 63 3.05 -9.66 -6.66
N VAL A 64 3.28 -8.34 -6.70
CA VAL A 64 2.71 -7.39 -5.74
C VAL A 64 2.10 -6.23 -6.49
N THR A 65 0.87 -5.86 -6.12
CA THR A 65 0.24 -4.59 -6.52
C THR A 65 0.25 -3.64 -5.35
N LEU A 66 0.77 -2.45 -5.58
CA LEU A 66 0.94 -1.38 -4.62
C LEU A 66 0.07 -0.18 -5.01
N ARG A 67 -0.46 0.53 -4.01
CA ARG A 67 -1.21 1.78 -4.19
C ARG A 67 -0.72 2.83 -3.20
N CYS A 68 -0.48 4.05 -3.70
CA CYS A 68 -0.28 5.20 -2.83
C CYS A 68 -1.64 5.75 -2.35
N PRO A 69 -1.87 5.96 -1.04
CA PRO A 69 -3.09 6.56 -0.55
C PRO A 69 -3.16 8.08 -0.78
N GLU A 70 -2.03 8.75 -1.00
CA GLU A 70 -2.00 10.20 -1.19
C GLU A 70 -2.27 10.64 -2.63
N CYS A 71 -1.55 10.06 -3.60
CA CYS A 71 -1.67 10.43 -5.01
C CYS A 71 -2.37 9.37 -5.87
N GLU A 72 -2.81 8.27 -5.26
CA GLU A 72 -3.56 7.17 -5.89
C GLU A 72 -2.83 6.42 -7.00
N GLU A 73 -1.52 6.63 -7.16
CA GLU A 73 -0.72 5.87 -8.11
C GLU A 73 -0.77 4.37 -7.77
N ILE A 74 -0.95 3.53 -8.80
CA ILE A 74 -0.95 2.07 -8.69
C ILE A 74 0.24 1.51 -9.45
N ARG A 75 1.00 0.61 -8.82
CA ARG A 75 2.16 -0.07 -9.40
C ARG A 75 2.05 -1.56 -9.14
N ALA A 76 2.02 -2.36 -10.20
CA ALA A 76 2.16 -3.81 -10.12
C ALA A 76 3.55 -4.24 -10.61
N GLY A 77 4.12 -5.27 -10.00
CA GLY A 77 5.40 -5.82 -10.42
C GLY A 77 5.75 -7.13 -9.72
N THR A 78 6.79 -7.78 -10.22
CA THR A 78 7.36 -8.97 -9.60
C THR A 78 8.64 -8.60 -8.85
N PHE A 79 8.67 -8.88 -7.55
CA PHE A 79 9.75 -8.49 -6.64
C PHE A 79 10.39 -9.72 -6.00
N ALA A 80 11.68 -9.62 -5.65
CA ALA A 80 12.39 -10.66 -4.93
C ALA A 80 11.88 -10.78 -3.47
N GLN A 81 11.98 -11.97 -2.89
CA GLN A 81 11.60 -12.23 -1.49
C GLN A 81 12.19 -11.19 -0.54
N GLU A 82 13.48 -10.87 -0.67
CA GLU A 82 14.18 -9.96 0.23
C GLU A 82 13.61 -8.54 0.19
N ALA A 83 13.11 -8.10 -0.97
CA ALA A 83 12.47 -6.80 -1.12
C ALA A 83 11.06 -6.76 -0.52
N VAL A 84 10.34 -7.88 -0.57
CA VAL A 84 9.02 -8.02 0.06
C VAL A 84 9.15 -8.10 1.57
N ASP A 85 10.13 -8.86 2.09
CA ASP A 85 10.39 -8.94 3.53
C ASP A 85 10.76 -7.58 4.12
N ALA A 86 11.63 -6.83 3.43
CA ALA A 86 11.97 -5.47 3.84
C ALA A 86 10.76 -4.52 3.78
N PHE A 87 9.84 -4.74 2.84
CA PHE A 87 8.63 -3.95 2.74
C PHE A 87 7.63 -4.28 3.86
N ASP A 88 7.48 -5.56 4.21
CA ASP A 88 6.66 -6.02 5.34
C ASP A 88 7.10 -5.37 6.67
N GLU A 89 8.41 -5.32 6.92
CA GLU A 89 8.97 -4.62 8.08
C GLU A 89 8.59 -3.12 8.10
N GLN A 90 8.59 -2.44 6.95
CA GLN A 90 8.15 -1.04 6.88
C GLN A 90 6.65 -0.88 7.14
N LEU A 91 5.82 -1.83 6.72
CA LEU A 91 4.38 -1.81 6.97
C LEU A 91 4.07 -1.99 8.46
N ASP A 92 4.80 -2.88 9.14
CA ASP A 92 4.70 -3.06 10.59
C ASP A 92 5.12 -1.79 11.34
N LEU A 93 6.26 -1.21 10.99
CA LEU A 93 6.73 0.05 11.57
C LEU A 93 5.72 1.19 11.39
N GLY A 94 5.13 1.30 10.19
CA GLY A 94 4.09 2.29 9.90
C GLY A 94 2.82 2.05 10.72
N THR A 95 2.40 0.79 10.88
CA THR A 95 1.23 0.41 11.68
C THR A 95 1.44 0.74 13.16
N ASP A 96 2.61 0.44 13.70
CA ASP A 96 2.97 0.75 15.08
C ASP A 96 2.99 2.26 15.35
N ALA A 97 3.55 3.04 14.42
CA ALA A 97 3.54 4.50 14.51
C ALA A 97 2.10 5.06 14.52
N LEU A 98 1.23 4.59 13.63
CA LEU A 98 -0.17 5.01 13.58
C LEU A 98 -0.94 4.62 14.84
N ALA A 99 -0.72 3.40 15.35
CA ALA A 99 -1.36 2.93 16.58
C ALA A 99 -0.92 3.77 17.79
N HIS A 100 0.37 4.09 17.88
CA HIS A 100 0.91 4.94 18.93
C HIS A 100 0.31 6.34 18.90
N ASP A 101 0.27 6.97 17.73
CA ASP A 101 -0.29 8.31 17.58
C ASP A 101 -1.79 8.34 17.87
N LEU A 102 -2.54 7.33 17.43
CA LEU A 102 -3.95 7.19 17.77
C LEU A 102 -4.14 7.10 19.28
N ALA A 103 -3.38 6.24 19.97
CA ALA A 103 -3.47 6.10 21.43
C ALA A 103 -3.19 7.42 22.15
N ARG A 104 -2.17 8.16 21.70
CA ARG A 104 -1.80 9.46 22.25
C ARG A 104 -2.91 10.49 22.07
N LEU A 105 -3.50 10.58 20.87
CA LEU A 105 -4.60 11.49 20.57
C LEU A 105 -5.87 11.13 21.35
N THR A 106 -6.22 9.84 21.42
CA THR A 106 -7.36 9.37 22.21
C THR A 106 -7.19 9.74 23.68
N HIS A 107 -6.01 9.51 24.26
CA HIS A 107 -5.75 9.89 25.64
C HIS A 107 -5.87 11.41 25.87
N ALA A 108 -5.32 12.23 24.97
CA ALA A 108 -5.43 13.67 25.05
C ALA A 108 -6.89 14.15 24.96
N ASN A 109 -7.67 13.59 24.05
CA ASN A 109 -9.09 13.90 23.88
C ASN A 109 -9.92 13.52 25.11
N MET A 110 -9.72 12.31 25.64
CA MET A 110 -10.42 11.83 26.84
C MET A 110 -10.06 12.66 28.07
N ALA A 111 -8.79 13.05 28.22
CA ALA A 111 -8.37 13.92 29.32
C ALA A 111 -9.06 15.29 29.24
N GLU A 112 -9.22 15.85 28.05
CA GLU A 112 -9.91 17.12 27.86
C GLU A 112 -11.42 16.99 28.10
N GLU A 113 -12.04 15.91 27.61
CA GLU A 113 -13.44 15.61 27.86
C GLU A 113 -13.72 15.45 29.36
N ALA A 114 -12.89 14.71 30.09
CA ALA A 114 -12.99 14.56 31.53
C ALA A 114 -12.88 15.90 32.27
N ARG A 115 -11.97 16.80 31.85
CA ARG A 115 -11.87 18.15 32.44
C ARG A 115 -13.13 18.97 32.22
N ARG A 116 -13.68 18.95 31.01
CA ARG A 116 -14.94 19.65 30.69
C ARG A 116 -16.10 19.10 31.49
N PHE A 117 -16.17 17.78 31.64
CA PHE A 117 -17.19 17.11 32.42
C PHE A 117 -17.11 17.48 33.90
N VAL A 118 -15.91 17.43 34.50
CA VAL A 118 -15.67 17.87 35.88
C VAL A 118 -16.05 19.34 36.08
N ALA A 119 -15.68 20.21 35.14
CA ALA A 119 -16.03 21.63 35.23
C ALA A 119 -17.54 21.86 35.20
N ALA A 120 -18.27 21.11 34.36
CA ALA A 120 -19.72 21.20 34.26
C ALA A 120 -20.42 20.65 35.51
N LEU A 121 -19.94 19.54 36.08
CA LEU A 121 -20.40 19.04 37.37
C LEU A 121 -20.19 20.05 38.50
N ALA A 122 -19.05 20.74 38.52
CA ALA A 122 -18.72 21.71 39.57
C ALA A 122 -19.63 22.96 39.58
N VAL A 123 -20.35 23.21 38.48
CA VAL A 123 -21.30 24.33 38.36
C VAL A 123 -22.75 23.85 38.23
N ASP A 124 -23.02 22.59 38.56
CA ASP A 124 -24.34 21.93 38.45
C ASP A 124 -24.96 22.06 37.04
N ALA A 125 -24.14 22.13 36.00
CA ALA A 125 -24.58 22.22 34.60
C ALA A 125 -24.87 20.85 33.97
N ILE A 126 -24.65 19.76 34.70
CA ILE A 126 -25.03 18.39 34.34
C ILE A 126 -25.79 17.81 35.52
N LEU A 127 -27.03 17.37 35.27
CA LEU A 127 -27.95 16.82 36.25
C LEU A 127 -28.19 15.33 35.99
N PRO A 128 -28.79 14.59 36.94
CA PRO A 128 -29.14 13.18 36.72
C PRO A 128 -30.07 12.93 35.53
N GLU A 129 -30.81 13.95 35.09
CA GLU A 129 -31.73 13.90 33.94
C GLU A 129 -31.02 13.99 32.57
N ASP A 130 -29.72 14.25 32.53
CA ASP A 130 -28.91 14.32 31.31
C ASP A 130 -28.30 12.96 30.88
N PHE A 131 -28.58 11.86 31.60
CA PHE A 131 -28.09 10.49 31.35
C PHE A 131 -29.24 9.50 31.07
#